data_AF-A0A1F8QRP5-F1
#
_entry.id   AF-A0A1F8QRP5-F1
#
_cell.length_a   1.000
_cell.length_b   1.000
_cell.length_c   1.000
_cell.angle_alpha   90.00
_cell.angle_beta   90.00
_cell.angle_gamma   90.00
#
_symmetry.space_group_name_H-M   'P 1'
#
loop_
_entity.id
_entity.type
_entity.pdbx_description
1 polymer ?
#
loop_
_entity_poly.entity_id
_entity_poly.type
_entity_poly.pdbx_seq_one_letter_code
_entity_poly.pdbx_strand_id
1 'polypeptide(L)'
;MSELKTHLVVDAGHPAVRIEVLDAEYRVQARGYGRIEEDLPTGYYTIQYKAADATEERNIALRPDQPVTLTDPPDLPFSSAAPIEYTSTSHEYHQHNAQRLSRAQPLKRGDGSQVFVFVRDVDPGGATHPAKGLSLHALDGELIVQFDEVIEASRGSSEARWGGLNIAVDPGFYRLRLMLRKGKAVEMIVPAGPSWQSQVFLLRQGGESEVAGKAILDLPNATHLMARPHEGFDPWEYVSMQKNVQPDIAGEDLRLIELARQALAQGYRGIHSRDLHAMLWGKWEDPLLGILGLHLLLRQPESDLDFASSVLERLRGLILSGFRHPDIDALALEIARRRGLTIEMPPITAPPMLRQSWNILVEATAGRPDLIPSGSLSFQIAGLLWGASAWLIWEAPPEEPSRVVRELEAAPPPPTGPTPPPPTSAVPPPAPPIKAPDDKEQPEPGVTETAADLADFTSVRQAIELLLLPSELVTDPAGFEKLVRKAKFTEIEYALLLQFRSQFTFRQRKMASQEDTLALESLILQFGVPSEVIQTAMAGLYGKLLALLPRKR
;
A
#
# COMPACT_ATOMS: atom_id res chain seq x y z
N MET A 1 -35.28 -23.64 -35.43
CA MET A 1 -35.56 -22.26 -35.02
C MET A 1 -34.22 -21.64 -34.67
N SER A 2 -33.87 -20.49 -35.23
CA SER A 2 -32.66 -19.77 -34.82
C SER A 2 -32.84 -19.31 -33.37
N GLU A 3 -31.87 -19.60 -32.52
CA GLU A 3 -31.84 -19.13 -31.14
C GLU A 3 -31.75 -17.59 -31.14
N LEU A 4 -32.67 -16.93 -30.43
CA LEU A 4 -32.66 -15.47 -30.31
C LEU A 4 -31.47 -15.07 -29.43
N LYS A 5 -30.66 -14.14 -29.92
CA LYS A 5 -29.52 -13.57 -29.19
C LYS A 5 -29.82 -12.15 -28.73
N THR A 6 -29.25 -11.78 -27.61
CA THR A 6 -29.33 -10.46 -27.00
C THR A 6 -27.93 -9.96 -26.68
N HIS A 7 -27.68 -8.70 -26.98
CA HIS A 7 -26.41 -8.04 -26.74
C HIS A 7 -26.21 -7.76 -25.25
N LEU A 8 -25.05 -8.13 -24.72
CA LEU A 8 -24.62 -7.92 -23.35
C LEU A 8 -23.30 -7.14 -23.33
N VAL A 9 -23.28 -6.03 -22.59
CA VAL A 9 -22.07 -5.29 -22.23
C VAL A 9 -21.89 -5.36 -20.73
N VAL A 10 -20.72 -5.78 -20.26
CA VAL A 10 -20.35 -5.76 -18.84
C VAL A 10 -19.04 -5.01 -18.69
N ASP A 11 -19.04 -3.97 -17.87
CA ASP A 11 -17.87 -3.19 -17.51
C ASP A 11 -17.65 -3.30 -15.99
N ALA A 12 -16.50 -3.82 -15.59
CA ALA A 12 -16.10 -3.98 -14.21
C ALA A 12 -15.46 -2.72 -13.62
N GLY A 13 -15.31 -1.64 -14.40
CA GLY A 13 -14.70 -0.39 -13.96
C GLY A 13 -13.20 -0.50 -13.64
N HIS A 14 -12.58 -1.66 -13.84
CA HIS A 14 -11.16 -1.86 -13.57
C HIS A 14 -10.54 -2.95 -14.47
N PRO A 15 -9.44 -2.65 -15.20
CA PRO A 15 -8.91 -3.51 -16.27
C PRO A 15 -8.39 -4.88 -15.82
N ALA A 16 -8.01 -5.01 -14.55
CA ALA A 16 -7.53 -6.29 -14.01
C ALA A 16 -8.63 -7.16 -13.37
N VAL A 17 -9.89 -6.72 -13.35
CA VAL A 17 -11.02 -7.54 -12.84
C VAL A 17 -11.43 -8.53 -13.92
N ARG A 18 -11.42 -9.83 -13.59
CA ARG A 18 -11.94 -10.88 -14.47
C ARG A 18 -13.45 -10.88 -14.45
N ILE A 19 -14.05 -11.00 -15.62
CA ILE A 19 -15.50 -11.17 -15.80
C ILE A 19 -15.75 -12.56 -16.41
N GLU A 20 -16.64 -13.34 -15.80
CA GLU A 20 -17.15 -14.60 -16.34
C GLU A 20 -18.68 -14.53 -16.44
N VAL A 21 -19.23 -14.89 -17.59
CA VAL A 21 -20.68 -14.99 -17.82
C VAL A 21 -21.06 -16.46 -17.82
N LEU A 22 -21.88 -16.87 -16.88
CA LEU A 22 -22.31 -18.24 -16.66
C LEU A 22 -23.79 -18.37 -17.05
N ASP A 23 -24.17 -19.41 -17.79
CA ASP A 23 -25.59 -19.73 -18.04
C ASP A 23 -26.27 -20.36 -16.82
N ALA A 24 -27.55 -20.73 -16.96
CA ALA A 24 -28.34 -21.37 -15.91
C ALA A 24 -27.80 -22.76 -15.49
N GLU A 25 -26.98 -23.40 -16.32
CA GLU A 25 -26.28 -24.64 -16.04
C GLU A 25 -24.84 -24.41 -15.53
N TYR A 26 -24.49 -23.16 -15.16
CA TYR A 26 -23.16 -22.75 -14.70
C TYR A 26 -22.02 -23.01 -15.70
N ARG A 27 -22.33 -23.03 -17.01
CA ARG A 27 -21.31 -23.12 -18.06
C ARG A 27 -20.86 -21.72 -18.45
N VAL A 28 -19.55 -21.55 -18.63
CA VAL A 28 -18.96 -20.28 -19.06
C VAL A 28 -19.33 -20.03 -20.52
N GLN A 29 -20.13 -19.00 -20.76
CA GLN A 29 -20.56 -18.56 -22.09
C GLN A 29 -19.67 -17.44 -22.64
N ALA A 30 -19.13 -16.60 -21.75
CA ALA A 30 -18.14 -15.59 -22.09
C ALA A 30 -17.16 -15.38 -20.94
N ARG A 31 -15.94 -14.94 -21.26
CA ARG A 31 -14.91 -14.61 -20.28
C ARG A 31 -14.04 -13.49 -20.83
N GLY A 32 -13.76 -12.49 -19.99
CA GLY A 32 -12.80 -11.43 -20.30
C GLY A 32 -12.32 -10.70 -19.05
N TYR A 33 -11.73 -9.53 -19.23
CA TYR A 33 -11.19 -8.69 -18.16
C TYR A 33 -11.53 -7.24 -18.43
N GLY A 34 -11.79 -6.47 -17.37
CA GLY A 34 -12.15 -5.05 -17.47
C GLY A 34 -13.53 -4.87 -18.06
N ARG A 35 -13.68 -5.19 -19.35
CA ARG A 35 -14.94 -5.11 -20.08
C ARG A 35 -15.11 -6.29 -21.04
N ILE A 36 -16.34 -6.75 -21.17
CA ILE A 36 -16.77 -7.72 -22.19
C ILE A 36 -17.99 -7.22 -22.94
N GLU A 37 -18.11 -7.60 -24.21
CA GLU A 37 -19.19 -7.20 -25.11
C GLU A 37 -19.50 -8.40 -26.02
N GLU A 38 -20.67 -9.02 -25.82
CA GLU A 38 -21.00 -10.33 -26.40
C GLU A 38 -22.48 -10.46 -26.76
N ASP A 39 -22.78 -11.22 -27.82
CA ASP A 39 -24.15 -11.58 -28.21
C ASP A 39 -24.49 -13.01 -27.76
N LEU A 40 -25.27 -13.11 -26.68
CA LEU A 40 -25.59 -14.36 -26.00
C LEU A 40 -27.05 -14.77 -26.21
N PRO A 41 -27.39 -16.08 -26.19
CA PRO A 41 -28.78 -16.54 -26.22
C PRO A 41 -29.66 -15.89 -25.14
N THR A 42 -30.94 -15.69 -25.42
CA THR A 42 -31.89 -15.22 -24.40
C THR A 42 -32.00 -16.25 -23.27
N GLY A 43 -31.91 -15.81 -22.01
CA GLY A 43 -31.85 -16.71 -20.86
C GLY A 43 -31.47 -16.01 -19.56
N TYR A 44 -31.30 -16.79 -18.50
CA TYR A 44 -30.77 -16.32 -17.22
C TYR A 44 -29.27 -16.56 -17.15
N TYR A 45 -28.54 -15.57 -16.64
CA TYR A 45 -27.09 -15.62 -16.52
C TYR A 45 -26.62 -15.13 -15.16
N THR A 46 -25.51 -15.67 -14.69
CA THR A 46 -24.74 -15.16 -13.55
C THR A 46 -23.46 -14.53 -14.08
N ILE A 47 -23.28 -13.26 -13.79
CA ILE A 47 -22.05 -12.51 -14.06
C ILE A 47 -21.19 -12.58 -12.82
N GLN A 48 -20.02 -13.20 -12.94
CA GLN A 48 -19.08 -13.36 -11.84
C GLN A 48 -17.88 -12.43 -12.09
N TYR A 49 -17.67 -11.49 -11.18
CA TYR A 49 -16.50 -10.62 -11.16
C TYR A 49 -15.48 -11.17 -10.18
N LYS A 50 -14.21 -11.22 -10.57
CA LYS A 50 -13.12 -11.72 -9.71
C LYS A 50 -11.93 -10.79 -9.75
N ALA A 51 -11.48 -10.39 -8.58
CA ALA A 51 -10.25 -9.63 -8.39
C ALA A 51 -9.45 -10.35 -7.30
N ALA A 52 -8.30 -10.92 -7.64
CA ALA A 52 -7.48 -11.61 -6.65
C ALA A 52 -8.26 -12.74 -5.93
N ASP A 53 -8.45 -12.65 -4.61
CA ASP A 53 -9.24 -13.55 -3.77
C ASP A 53 -10.71 -13.11 -3.61
N ALA A 54 -11.07 -11.90 -4.06
CA ALA A 54 -12.44 -11.38 -4.01
C ALA A 54 -13.28 -11.84 -5.20
N THR A 55 -14.55 -12.17 -4.93
CA THR A 55 -15.55 -12.54 -5.93
C THR A 55 -16.89 -11.86 -5.63
N GLU A 56 -17.52 -11.27 -6.64
CA GLU A 56 -18.89 -10.76 -6.59
C GLU A 56 -19.70 -11.40 -7.73
N GLU A 57 -20.98 -11.69 -7.48
CA GLU A 57 -21.89 -12.26 -8.46
C GLU A 57 -23.12 -11.39 -8.67
N ARG A 58 -23.56 -11.25 -9.92
CA ARG A 58 -24.79 -10.56 -10.31
C ARG A 58 -25.61 -11.42 -11.25
N ASN A 59 -26.88 -11.61 -10.92
CA ASN A 59 -27.79 -12.38 -11.78
C ASN A 59 -28.55 -11.43 -12.72
N ILE A 60 -28.60 -11.77 -14.01
CA ILE A 60 -29.30 -11.01 -15.04
C ILE A 60 -30.20 -11.93 -15.89
N ALA A 61 -31.18 -11.33 -16.56
CA ALA A 61 -32.00 -12.00 -17.55
C ALA A 61 -31.86 -11.29 -18.90
N LEU A 62 -31.38 -12.01 -19.91
CA LEU A 62 -31.32 -11.54 -21.29
C LEU A 62 -32.64 -11.86 -21.98
N ARG A 63 -33.41 -10.82 -22.33
CA ARG A 63 -34.69 -10.94 -23.02
C ARG A 63 -34.55 -10.59 -24.50
N PRO A 64 -35.38 -11.16 -25.40
CA PRO A 64 -35.36 -10.81 -26.81
C PRO A 64 -35.44 -9.29 -27.02
N ASP A 65 -34.60 -8.76 -27.92
CA ASP A 65 -34.56 -7.35 -28.31
C ASP A 65 -34.34 -6.33 -27.16
N GLN A 66 -33.86 -6.79 -26.01
CA GLN A 66 -33.57 -5.94 -24.85
C GLN A 66 -32.09 -6.05 -24.47
N PRO A 67 -31.19 -5.24 -25.07
CA PRO A 67 -29.78 -5.26 -24.72
C PRO A 67 -29.57 -4.90 -23.24
N VAL A 68 -28.57 -5.51 -22.62
CA VAL A 68 -28.21 -5.28 -21.22
C VAL A 68 -26.82 -4.67 -21.15
N THR A 69 -26.68 -3.58 -20.40
CA THR A 69 -25.40 -2.92 -20.14
C THR A 69 -25.21 -2.75 -18.65
N LEU A 70 -24.21 -3.41 -18.09
CA LEU A 70 -23.81 -3.29 -16.69
C LEU A 70 -22.56 -2.40 -16.62
N THR A 71 -22.70 -1.20 -16.06
CA THR A 71 -21.60 -0.22 -15.94
C THR A 71 -21.28 0.15 -14.50
N ASP A 72 -22.13 -0.24 -13.54
CA ASP A 72 -21.85 -0.05 -12.12
C ASP A 72 -20.73 -1.01 -11.70
N PRO A 73 -19.54 -0.52 -11.30
CA PRO A 73 -18.44 -1.39 -10.91
C PRO A 73 -18.81 -2.29 -9.71
N PRO A 74 -18.26 -3.51 -9.61
CA PRO A 74 -18.43 -4.36 -8.44
C PRO A 74 -17.58 -3.84 -7.26
N ASP A 75 -18.06 -4.06 -6.04
CA ASP A 75 -17.30 -3.80 -4.82
C ASP A 75 -16.43 -5.04 -4.52
N LEU A 76 -15.19 -5.01 -5.01
CA LEU A 76 -14.23 -6.11 -4.91
C LEU A 76 -13.02 -5.74 -4.04
N PRO A 77 -13.18 -5.67 -2.70
CA PRO A 77 -12.06 -5.51 -1.79
C PRO A 77 -11.30 -6.84 -1.72
N PHE A 78 -10.12 -6.89 -2.34
CA PHE A 78 -9.22 -8.05 -2.28
C PHE A 78 -8.17 -7.88 -1.18
N SER A 79 -7.53 -8.97 -0.75
CA SER A 79 -6.48 -8.93 0.26
C SER A 79 -5.14 -8.46 -0.32
N SER A 80 -4.45 -7.55 0.39
CA SER A 80 -3.12 -7.07 0.05
C SER A 80 -2.23 -7.05 1.28
N ALA A 81 -0.91 -7.21 1.13
CA ALA A 81 0.02 -6.99 2.24
C ALA A 81 0.31 -5.51 2.45
N ALA A 82 0.28 -4.69 1.40
CA ALA A 82 0.30 -3.23 1.53
C ALA A 82 -1.08 -2.71 1.97
N PRO A 83 -1.16 -1.72 2.88
CA PRO A 83 -2.43 -1.12 3.28
C PRO A 83 -2.95 -0.18 2.19
N ILE A 84 -3.35 -0.72 1.04
CA ILE A 84 -3.84 0.04 -0.12
C ILE A 84 -5.32 0.36 0.07
N GLU A 85 -5.77 1.54 -0.33
CA GLU A 85 -7.20 1.87 -0.31
C GLU A 85 -8.03 0.85 -1.11
N TYR A 86 -9.27 0.61 -0.66
CA TYR A 86 -10.19 -0.37 -1.27
C TYR A 86 -9.66 -1.81 -1.34
N THR A 87 -8.85 -2.21 -0.36
CA THR A 87 -8.46 -3.61 -0.11
C THR A 87 -9.05 -4.09 1.21
N SER A 88 -9.40 -5.38 1.29
CA SER A 88 -10.15 -5.97 2.42
C SER A 88 -9.38 -5.96 3.73
N THR A 89 -8.06 -5.90 3.67
CA THR A 89 -7.18 -5.91 4.84
C THR A 89 -6.72 -4.51 5.22
N SER A 90 -7.04 -3.45 4.47
CA SER A 90 -6.55 -2.10 4.75
C SER A 90 -7.27 -1.44 5.93
N HIS A 91 -6.54 -0.58 6.65
CA HIS A 91 -7.09 0.25 7.71
C HIS A 91 -6.31 1.57 7.79
N GLU A 92 -7.00 2.66 8.11
CA GLU A 92 -6.48 4.03 8.11
C GLU A 92 -5.20 4.21 8.96
N TYR A 93 -5.11 3.58 10.13
CA TYR A 93 -3.91 3.68 10.97
C TYR A 93 -2.70 2.95 10.36
N HIS A 94 -2.90 1.86 9.61
CA HIS A 94 -1.83 1.22 8.85
C HIS A 94 -1.38 2.11 7.68
N GLN A 95 -2.35 2.68 6.95
CA GLN A 95 -2.11 3.59 5.83
C GLN A 95 -1.26 4.79 6.24
N HIS A 96 -1.69 5.49 7.29
CA HIS A 96 -1.01 6.69 7.78
C HIS A 96 0.41 6.39 8.27
N ASN A 97 0.60 5.30 9.03
CA ASN A 97 1.93 4.95 9.54
C ASN A 97 2.87 4.45 8.43
N ALA A 98 2.37 3.68 7.46
CA ALA A 98 3.16 3.28 6.30
C ALA A 98 3.61 4.50 5.48
N GLN A 99 2.70 5.43 5.18
CA GLN A 99 3.02 6.66 4.45
C GLN A 99 4.05 7.50 5.22
N ARG A 100 3.81 7.78 6.51
CA ARG A 100 4.74 8.56 7.33
C ARG A 100 6.12 7.94 7.38
N LEU A 101 6.23 6.64 7.65
CA LEU A 101 7.52 5.96 7.83
C LEU A 101 8.30 5.80 6.53
N SER A 102 7.62 5.59 5.41
CA SER A 102 8.27 5.55 4.09
C SER A 102 8.91 6.90 3.72
N ARG A 103 8.34 8.01 4.21
CA ARG A 103 8.84 9.38 4.00
C ARG A 103 9.77 9.87 5.11
N ALA A 104 9.91 9.10 6.20
CA ALA A 104 10.77 9.46 7.31
C ALA A 104 12.25 9.42 6.92
N GLN A 105 13.09 10.12 7.68
CA GLN A 105 14.55 10.07 7.49
C GLN A 105 15.03 8.62 7.59
N PRO A 106 15.66 8.08 6.54
CA PRO A 106 16.06 6.69 6.53
C PRO A 106 17.21 6.41 7.50
N LEU A 107 17.24 5.21 8.08
CA LEU A 107 18.41 4.69 8.78
C LEU A 107 19.57 4.57 7.79
N LYS A 108 20.65 5.31 8.03
CA LYS A 108 21.79 5.34 7.11
C LYS A 108 22.64 4.06 7.20
N ARG A 109 22.71 3.31 6.09
CA ARG A 109 23.57 2.12 5.88
C ARG A 109 24.31 2.13 4.53
N GLY A 110 23.94 3.06 3.65
CA GLY A 110 24.59 3.37 2.38
C GLY A 110 23.95 4.65 1.81
N ASP A 111 24.20 4.93 0.54
CA ASP A 111 23.72 6.13 -0.14
C ASP A 111 23.21 5.84 -1.56
N GLY A 112 22.20 6.57 -2.02
CA GLY A 112 21.74 6.54 -3.43
C GLY A 112 20.54 5.65 -3.71
N SER A 113 20.12 4.77 -2.81
CA SER A 113 18.86 4.02 -2.87
C SER A 113 18.22 3.91 -1.48
N GLN A 114 16.95 3.51 -1.42
CA GLN A 114 16.27 3.20 -0.17
C GLN A 114 15.54 1.86 -0.22
N VAL A 115 15.43 1.22 0.94
CA VAL A 115 14.59 0.04 1.18
C VAL A 115 13.68 0.36 2.35
N PHE A 116 12.38 0.34 2.09
CA PHE A 116 11.34 0.48 3.10
C PHE A 116 10.69 -0.87 3.35
N VAL A 117 10.61 -1.29 4.62
CA VAL A 117 9.91 -2.51 5.01
C VAL A 117 8.83 -2.16 6.01
N PHE A 118 7.61 -2.62 5.75
CA PHE A 118 6.47 -2.42 6.62
C PHE A 118 5.79 -3.76 6.91
N VAL A 119 5.66 -4.10 8.18
CA VAL A 119 5.03 -5.31 8.66
C VAL A 119 3.75 -4.94 9.37
N ARG A 120 2.65 -5.61 9.06
CA ARG A 120 1.38 -5.43 9.75
C ARG A 120 0.73 -6.74 10.14
N ASP A 121 0.02 -6.69 11.25
CA ASP A 121 -0.86 -7.71 11.77
C ASP A 121 -2.29 -7.22 11.55
N VAL A 122 -3.14 -8.02 10.92
CA VAL A 122 -4.56 -7.67 10.76
C VAL A 122 -5.37 -8.05 11.99
N ASP A 123 -4.88 -9.01 12.78
CA ASP A 123 -5.61 -9.52 13.93
C ASP A 123 -5.20 -8.76 15.20
N PRO A 124 -6.16 -8.14 15.91
CA PRO A 124 -5.87 -7.50 17.18
C PRO A 124 -5.43 -8.56 18.21
N GLY A 125 -4.39 -8.23 19.00
CA GLY A 125 -3.95 -9.09 20.11
C GLY A 125 -2.70 -9.95 19.84
N GLY A 126 -2.03 -9.80 18.70
CA GLY A 126 -0.75 -10.45 18.46
C GLY A 126 0.29 -10.10 19.52
N ALA A 127 0.71 -11.04 20.38
CA ALA A 127 1.57 -10.72 21.53
C ALA A 127 3.06 -10.46 21.18
N THR A 128 3.51 -10.83 19.98
CA THR A 128 4.93 -10.76 19.59
C THR A 128 5.24 -9.52 18.78
N HIS A 129 6.51 -9.12 18.80
CA HIS A 129 7.04 -8.04 17.96
C HIS A 129 6.74 -8.33 16.47
N PRO A 130 6.16 -7.39 15.70
CA PRO A 130 5.66 -7.65 14.34
C PRO A 130 6.77 -8.11 13.38
N ALA A 131 7.96 -7.49 13.46
CA ALA A 131 9.09 -7.84 12.61
C ALA A 131 10.00 -8.94 13.16
N LYS A 132 9.53 -9.74 14.13
CA LYS A 132 10.37 -10.75 14.79
C LYS A 132 10.95 -11.74 13.78
N GLY A 133 12.27 -11.90 13.81
CA GLY A 133 13.00 -12.82 12.93
C GLY A 133 13.16 -12.34 11.49
N LEU A 134 12.83 -11.09 11.20
CA LEU A 134 13.07 -10.47 9.90
C LEU A 134 14.40 -9.71 9.92
N SER A 135 15.21 -9.87 8.87
CA SER A 135 16.48 -9.17 8.69
C SER A 135 16.74 -8.81 7.23
N LEU A 136 17.53 -7.77 7.00
CA LEU A 136 18.03 -7.37 5.69
C LEU A 136 19.52 -7.68 5.62
N HIS A 137 19.92 -8.36 4.55
CA HIS A 137 21.31 -8.72 4.28
C HIS A 137 21.76 -8.17 2.93
N ALA A 138 23.06 -7.89 2.79
CA ALA A 138 23.69 -7.71 1.48
C ALA A 138 23.61 -9.00 0.66
N LEU A 139 23.91 -8.92 -0.65
CA LEU A 139 23.82 -10.06 -1.56
C LEU A 139 24.73 -11.22 -1.13
N ASP A 140 25.90 -10.93 -0.58
CA ASP A 140 26.86 -11.91 -0.07
C ASP A 140 26.45 -12.53 1.28
N GLY A 141 25.42 -12.00 1.93
CA GLY A 141 24.90 -12.47 3.21
C GLY A 141 25.30 -11.63 4.42
N GLU A 142 26.10 -10.57 4.27
CA GLU A 142 26.41 -9.66 5.38
C GLU A 142 25.13 -9.06 5.96
N LEU A 143 24.96 -9.11 7.29
CA LEU A 143 23.80 -8.52 7.96
C LEU A 143 23.88 -6.99 7.93
N ILE A 144 22.86 -6.35 7.36
CA ILE A 144 22.73 -4.88 7.29
C ILE A 144 21.89 -4.36 8.46
N VAL A 145 20.73 -4.99 8.68
CA VAL A 145 19.76 -4.61 9.72
C VAL A 145 19.00 -5.84 10.23
N GLN A 146 18.85 -5.93 11.56
CA GLN A 146 17.91 -6.81 12.25
C GLN A 146 16.65 -6.02 12.62
N PHE A 147 15.49 -6.30 12.00
CA PHE A 147 14.35 -5.38 12.07
C PHE A 147 13.71 -5.29 13.46
N ASP A 148 13.65 -6.38 14.22
CA ASP A 148 13.06 -6.39 15.56
C ASP A 148 13.87 -5.66 16.64
N GLU A 149 15.03 -5.10 16.28
CA GLU A 149 15.84 -4.26 17.15
C GLU A 149 15.64 -2.76 16.92
N VAL A 150 15.31 -2.35 15.68
CA VAL A 150 15.40 -0.95 15.25
C VAL A 150 14.11 -0.38 14.62
N ILE A 151 13.12 -1.23 14.32
CA ILE A 151 11.90 -0.78 13.67
C ILE A 151 11.03 0.07 14.61
N GLU A 152 10.38 1.10 14.06
CA GLU A 152 9.31 1.77 14.81
C GLU A 152 8.08 0.86 14.79
N ALA A 153 7.51 0.56 15.96
CA ALA A 153 6.36 -0.35 16.08
C ALA A 153 5.29 0.16 17.02
N SER A 154 4.04 -0.21 16.73
CA SER A 154 2.87 0.05 17.59
C SER A 154 3.08 -0.56 18.98
N ARG A 155 2.78 0.19 20.05
CA ARG A 155 2.92 -0.27 21.45
C ARG A 155 1.58 -0.61 22.13
N GLY A 156 0.45 -0.26 21.51
CA GLY A 156 -0.90 -0.47 22.04
C GLY A 156 -1.37 -1.93 21.95
N SER A 157 -2.22 -2.35 22.90
CA SER A 157 -2.85 -3.68 22.92
C SER A 157 -4.23 -3.72 22.28
N SER A 158 -4.87 -2.55 22.06
CA SER A 158 -6.22 -2.43 21.50
C SER A 158 -6.25 -2.32 19.98
N GLU A 159 -5.12 -2.01 19.35
CA GLU A 159 -5.00 -1.84 17.89
C GLU A 159 -4.22 -3.01 17.28
N ALA A 160 -4.44 -3.28 15.99
CA ALA A 160 -3.64 -4.27 15.31
C ALA A 160 -2.21 -3.77 15.15
N ARG A 161 -1.24 -4.69 15.27
CA ARG A 161 0.16 -4.33 15.40
C ARG A 161 0.79 -4.03 14.05
N TRP A 162 1.69 -3.05 14.04
CA TRP A 162 2.51 -2.77 12.87
C TRP A 162 3.93 -2.40 13.26
N GLY A 163 4.85 -2.51 12.31
CA GLY A 163 6.18 -1.93 12.39
C GLY A 163 6.70 -1.51 11.02
N GLY A 164 7.38 -0.38 10.93
CA GLY A 164 8.00 0.09 9.67
C GLY A 164 9.40 0.67 9.85
N LEU A 165 10.27 0.46 8.87
CA LEU A 165 11.60 1.06 8.82
C LEU A 165 11.99 1.39 7.38
N ASN A 166 12.45 2.63 7.18
CA ASN A 166 13.11 3.08 5.96
C ASN A 166 14.63 3.06 6.15
N ILE A 167 15.37 2.52 5.18
CA ILE A 167 16.82 2.30 5.25
C ILE A 167 17.45 2.88 3.97
N ALA A 168 18.47 3.73 4.12
CA ALA A 168 19.27 4.20 2.99
C ALA A 168 20.40 3.21 2.76
N VAL A 169 20.54 2.76 1.52
CA VAL A 169 21.49 1.72 1.12
C VAL A 169 22.15 2.11 -0.21
N ASP A 170 23.27 1.47 -0.52
CA ASP A 170 23.88 1.61 -1.84
C ASP A 170 23.00 0.91 -2.90
N PRO A 171 22.97 1.37 -4.17
CA PRO A 171 22.24 0.67 -5.20
C PRO A 171 22.77 -0.75 -5.41
N GLY A 172 21.87 -1.74 -5.46
CA GLY A 172 22.26 -3.14 -5.51
C GLY A 172 21.10 -4.10 -5.32
N PHE A 173 21.41 -5.33 -4.92
CA PHE A 173 20.44 -6.37 -4.60
C PHE A 173 20.65 -6.83 -3.17
N TYR A 174 19.57 -6.91 -2.41
CA TYR A 174 19.57 -7.28 -1.01
C TYR A 174 18.73 -8.53 -0.78
N ARG A 175 19.03 -9.25 0.30
CA ARG A 175 18.28 -10.44 0.72
C ARG A 175 17.42 -10.05 1.92
N LEU A 176 16.10 -10.08 1.74
CA LEU A 176 15.18 -10.02 2.87
C LEU A 176 15.01 -11.43 3.42
N ARG A 177 15.46 -11.65 4.65
CA ARG A 177 15.48 -12.97 5.29
C ARG A 177 14.44 -13.04 6.40
N LEU A 178 13.70 -14.14 6.43
CA LEU A 178 12.79 -14.50 7.50
C LEU A 178 13.26 -15.79 8.17
N MET A 179 13.60 -15.69 9.46
CA MET A 179 13.89 -16.85 10.29
C MET A 179 12.60 -17.63 10.59
N LEU A 180 12.60 -18.89 10.17
CA LEU A 180 11.56 -19.87 10.49
C LEU A 180 11.92 -20.62 11.78
N ARG A 181 11.06 -21.55 12.18
CA ARG A 181 11.35 -22.45 13.31
C ARG A 181 12.52 -23.38 12.98
N LYS A 182 13.17 -23.89 14.04
CA LYS A 182 14.27 -24.87 13.96
C LYS A 182 15.51 -24.37 13.22
N GLY A 183 15.76 -23.07 13.23
CA GLY A 183 16.95 -22.47 12.62
C GLY A 183 16.95 -22.46 11.09
N LYS A 184 15.83 -22.82 10.45
CA LYS A 184 15.64 -22.61 9.01
C LYS A 184 15.36 -21.14 8.74
N ALA A 185 15.69 -20.67 7.54
CA ALA A 185 15.31 -19.35 7.09
C ALA A 185 14.86 -19.41 5.63
N VAL A 186 14.02 -18.47 5.22
CA VAL A 186 13.67 -18.25 3.82
C VAL A 186 14.05 -16.83 3.42
N GLU A 187 14.34 -16.65 2.15
CA GLU A 187 14.85 -15.39 1.61
C GLU A 187 14.19 -15.03 0.28
N MET A 188 14.15 -13.73 0.01
CA MET A 188 13.79 -13.17 -1.29
C MET A 188 14.71 -12.00 -1.64
N ILE A 189 14.83 -11.68 -2.93
CA ILE A 189 15.58 -10.49 -3.38
C ILE A 189 14.73 -9.24 -3.25
N VAL A 190 15.35 -8.18 -2.74
CA VAL A 190 14.87 -6.80 -2.80
C VAL A 190 15.84 -6.00 -3.66
N PRO A 191 15.48 -5.62 -4.90
CA PRO A 191 16.30 -4.73 -5.71
C PRO A 191 16.30 -3.34 -5.06
N ALA A 192 17.43 -2.64 -5.06
CA ALA A 192 17.58 -1.27 -4.57
C ALA A 192 18.13 -0.44 -5.74
N GLY A 193 17.21 0.14 -6.53
CA GLY A 193 17.56 0.89 -7.73
C GLY A 193 18.06 2.31 -7.39
N PRO A 194 19.01 2.89 -8.16
CA PRO A 194 19.46 4.26 -7.95
C PRO A 194 18.30 5.26 -7.98
N SER A 195 18.21 6.12 -6.97
CA SER A 195 17.14 7.13 -6.81
C SER A 195 15.72 6.53 -6.74
N TRP A 196 15.62 5.28 -6.27
CA TRP A 196 14.36 4.60 -5.98
C TRP A 196 14.32 4.18 -4.50
N GLN A 197 13.10 4.11 -3.99
CA GLN A 197 12.78 3.41 -2.75
C GLN A 197 12.01 2.14 -3.10
N SER A 198 12.60 0.99 -2.80
CA SER A 198 11.89 -0.29 -2.89
C SER A 198 11.13 -0.54 -1.60
N GLN A 199 9.84 -0.80 -1.72
CA GLN A 199 8.94 -0.91 -0.58
C GLN A 199 8.43 -2.35 -0.48
N VAL A 200 8.62 -2.98 0.66
CA VAL A 200 8.19 -4.35 0.93
C VAL A 200 7.19 -4.35 2.08
N PHE A 201 5.98 -4.78 1.79
CA PHE A 201 4.92 -4.91 2.77
C PHE A 201 4.70 -6.38 3.08
N LEU A 202 4.68 -6.71 4.36
CA LEU A 202 4.46 -8.06 4.87
C LEU A 202 3.23 -8.09 5.75
N LEU A 203 2.38 -9.07 5.50
CA LEU A 203 1.22 -9.36 6.33
C LEU A 203 1.52 -10.55 7.24
N ARG A 204 1.19 -10.41 8.52
CA ARG A 204 1.06 -11.54 9.43
C ARG A 204 -0.33 -12.11 9.28
N GLN A 205 -0.44 -13.40 8.97
CA GLN A 205 -1.72 -14.07 8.97
C GLN A 205 -1.93 -14.74 10.33
N GLY A 206 -2.99 -14.34 11.05
CA GLY A 206 -3.49 -15.02 12.24
C GLY A 206 -4.40 -16.19 11.85
N GLY A 207 -3.80 -17.22 11.29
CA GLY A 207 -4.44 -18.52 11.14
C GLY A 207 -3.70 -19.55 11.98
N GLU A 208 -4.41 -20.58 12.44
CA GLU A 208 -3.82 -21.86 12.84
C GLU A 208 -3.14 -22.51 11.63
N SER A 209 -2.04 -21.93 11.13
CA SER A 209 -1.15 -22.67 10.26
C SER A 209 -0.64 -23.85 11.09
N GLU A 210 -1.01 -25.06 10.68
CA GLU A 210 -0.84 -26.35 11.38
C GLU A 210 0.57 -26.63 11.89
N VAL A 211 1.55 -25.84 11.47
CA VAL A 211 2.94 -25.98 11.88
C VAL A 211 3.20 -25.39 13.29
N ALA A 212 2.28 -24.61 13.88
CA ALA A 212 2.76 -23.75 14.97
C ALA A 212 1.86 -23.05 15.98
N GLY A 213 0.60 -22.71 15.69
CA GLY A 213 -0.18 -21.81 16.58
C GLY A 213 0.48 -20.44 16.86
N LYS A 214 1.33 -19.93 15.97
CA LYS A 214 1.87 -18.56 16.01
C LYS A 214 1.80 -17.94 14.63
N ALA A 215 1.33 -16.70 14.54
CA ALA A 215 1.31 -15.92 13.30
C ALA A 215 2.73 -15.80 12.71
N ILE A 216 2.90 -16.33 11.49
CA ILE A 216 4.14 -16.28 10.70
C ILE A 216 3.97 -15.16 9.66
N LEU A 217 5.06 -14.46 9.34
CA LEU A 217 5.09 -13.49 8.25
C LEU A 217 4.92 -14.20 6.90
N ASP A 218 3.99 -13.72 6.08
CA ASP A 218 3.68 -14.30 4.78
C ASP A 218 4.54 -13.66 3.68
N LEU A 219 5.79 -14.12 3.56
CA LEU A 219 6.69 -13.73 2.48
C LEU A 219 6.11 -14.03 1.07
N PRO A 220 5.47 -15.19 0.81
CA PRO A 220 4.82 -15.49 -0.48
C PRO A 220 3.82 -14.44 -0.94
N ASN A 221 3.07 -13.86 0.00
CA ASN A 221 2.09 -12.82 -0.29
C ASN A 221 2.58 -11.40 0.04
N ALA A 222 3.90 -11.20 0.14
CA ALA A 222 4.46 -9.85 0.24
C ALA A 222 3.97 -8.96 -0.91
N THR A 223 3.75 -7.68 -0.64
CA THR A 223 3.52 -6.68 -1.70
C THR A 223 4.83 -5.93 -1.87
N HIS A 224 5.36 -5.92 -3.09
CA HIS A 224 6.50 -5.07 -3.46
C HIS A 224 5.96 -3.89 -4.25
N LEU A 225 6.47 -2.70 -3.96
CA LEU A 225 6.20 -1.45 -4.68
C LEU A 225 7.52 -0.70 -4.89
N MET A 226 7.52 0.29 -5.78
CA MET A 226 8.64 1.20 -5.97
C MET A 226 8.14 2.63 -6.07
N ALA A 227 8.79 3.55 -5.37
CA ALA A 227 8.47 4.97 -5.44
C ALA A 227 9.74 5.81 -5.44
N ARG A 228 9.65 7.11 -5.79
CA ARG A 228 10.79 7.99 -5.54
C ARG A 228 10.96 8.19 -4.04
N PRO A 229 12.21 8.30 -3.53
CA PRO A 229 12.46 8.50 -2.11
C PRO A 229 11.73 9.66 -1.43
N HIS A 230 11.37 10.70 -2.19
CA HIS A 230 10.65 11.87 -1.67
C HIS A 230 9.12 11.71 -1.74
N GLU A 231 8.62 10.80 -2.57
CA GLU A 231 7.18 10.46 -2.69
C GLU A 231 6.80 9.45 -1.61
N GLY A 232 7.66 8.46 -1.33
CA GLY A 232 7.37 7.39 -0.38
C GLY A 232 6.17 6.54 -0.79
N PHE A 233 5.54 5.88 0.17
CA PHE A 233 4.30 5.14 -0.01
C PHE A 233 3.12 6.10 0.13
N ASP A 234 2.21 6.11 -0.85
CA ASP A 234 0.97 6.87 -0.77
C ASP A 234 -0.25 5.96 -1.00
N PRO A 235 -0.98 5.54 0.05
CA PRO A 235 -2.08 4.60 -0.10
C PRO A 235 -3.30 5.19 -0.80
N TRP A 236 -3.35 6.52 -0.93
CA TRP A 236 -4.43 7.28 -1.56
C TRP A 236 -4.02 7.89 -2.90
N GLU A 237 -2.86 7.52 -3.46
CA GLU A 237 -2.26 8.19 -4.60
C GLU A 237 -3.30 8.51 -5.68
N TYR A 238 -3.73 9.77 -5.71
CA TYR A 238 -4.55 10.29 -6.77
C TYR A 238 -3.63 10.43 -7.96
N VAL A 239 -4.00 9.89 -9.11
CA VAL A 239 -3.35 10.20 -10.38
C VAL A 239 -3.56 11.69 -10.65
N SER A 240 -2.71 12.52 -10.04
CA SER A 240 -2.70 13.95 -10.24
C SER A 240 -2.13 14.15 -11.64
N MET A 241 -2.94 14.75 -12.53
CA MET A 241 -2.57 15.62 -13.66
C MET A 241 -3.32 15.40 -14.97
N GLN A 242 -4.18 14.38 -15.12
CA GLN A 242 -5.19 14.42 -16.20
C GLN A 242 -6.51 14.97 -15.67
N LYS A 243 -6.66 16.30 -15.76
CA LYS A 243 -7.86 17.09 -15.39
C LYS A 243 -9.20 16.63 -16.00
N ASN A 244 -9.24 15.54 -16.77
CA ASN A 244 -10.43 15.00 -17.43
C ASN A 244 -10.67 13.51 -17.17
N VAL A 245 -9.89 12.85 -16.29
CA VAL A 245 -10.18 11.47 -15.87
C VAL A 245 -11.08 11.54 -14.63
N GLN A 246 -12.15 10.76 -14.63
CA GLN A 246 -13.13 10.74 -13.53
C GLN A 246 -12.42 10.49 -12.19
N PRO A 247 -12.72 11.28 -11.13
CA PRO A 247 -12.07 11.22 -9.83
C PRO A 247 -12.36 9.95 -9.00
N ASP A 248 -13.03 8.96 -9.57
CA ASP A 248 -13.66 7.88 -8.81
C ASP A 248 -12.72 6.71 -8.48
N ILE A 249 -11.43 6.78 -8.86
CA ILE A 249 -10.47 5.70 -8.61
C ILE A 249 -9.08 6.25 -8.23
N ALA A 250 -8.96 6.78 -7.02
CA ALA A 250 -7.67 7.03 -6.38
C ALA A 250 -6.99 5.69 -6.00
N GLY A 251 -5.66 5.59 -6.12
CA GLY A 251 -4.90 4.39 -5.77
C GLY A 251 -4.95 3.23 -6.80
N GLU A 252 -5.42 3.47 -8.04
CA GLU A 252 -5.47 2.42 -9.07
C GLU A 252 -4.12 1.76 -9.32
N ASP A 253 -3.03 2.51 -9.33
CA ASP A 253 -1.73 2.00 -9.76
C ASP A 253 -1.23 0.95 -8.77
N LEU A 254 -1.35 1.23 -7.47
CA LEU A 254 -1.02 0.29 -6.41
C LEU A 254 -1.93 -0.95 -6.45
N ARG A 255 -3.24 -0.77 -6.67
CA ARG A 255 -4.18 -1.89 -6.81
C ARG A 255 -3.87 -2.72 -8.06
N LEU A 256 -3.50 -2.09 -9.17
CA LEU A 256 -3.11 -2.75 -10.41
C LEU A 256 -1.83 -3.56 -10.25
N ILE A 257 -0.81 -3.02 -9.57
CA ILE A 257 0.42 -3.76 -9.26
C ILE A 257 0.09 -5.01 -8.45
N GLU A 258 -0.73 -4.87 -7.41
CA GLU A 258 -1.10 -5.98 -6.55
C GLU A 258 -1.96 -7.02 -7.28
N LEU A 259 -2.91 -6.60 -8.11
CA LEU A 259 -3.71 -7.51 -8.95
C LEU A 259 -2.84 -8.20 -10.02
N ALA A 260 -1.90 -7.50 -10.64
CA ALA A 260 -0.97 -8.07 -11.60
C ALA A 260 -0.04 -9.10 -10.95
N ARG A 261 0.47 -8.81 -9.73
CA ARG A 261 1.23 -9.75 -8.91
C ARG A 261 0.42 -11.02 -8.64
N GLN A 262 -0.82 -10.87 -8.18
CA GLN A 262 -1.68 -12.02 -7.88
C GLN A 262 -2.05 -12.81 -9.13
N ALA A 263 -2.28 -12.13 -10.25
CA ALA A 263 -2.52 -12.78 -11.54
C ALA A 263 -1.33 -13.63 -11.98
N LEU A 264 -0.11 -13.13 -11.80
CA LEU A 264 1.11 -13.90 -12.06
C LEU A 264 1.25 -15.10 -11.12
N ALA A 265 1.01 -14.91 -9.82
CA ALA A 265 1.08 -15.97 -8.81
C ALA A 265 0.11 -17.13 -9.12
N GLN A 266 -1.12 -16.80 -9.52
CA GLN A 266 -2.17 -17.78 -9.86
C GLN A 266 -2.00 -18.35 -11.28
N GLY A 267 -0.98 -17.91 -12.02
CA GLY A 267 -0.70 -18.38 -13.38
C GLY A 267 -1.73 -17.91 -14.42
N TYR A 268 -2.49 -16.85 -14.14
CA TYR A 268 -3.45 -16.31 -15.09
C TYR A 268 -2.78 -15.76 -16.35
N ARG A 269 -3.55 -15.77 -17.44
CA ARG A 269 -3.08 -15.40 -18.79
C ARG A 269 -3.70 -14.11 -19.32
N GLY A 270 -4.68 -13.52 -18.65
CA GLY A 270 -5.44 -12.41 -19.21
C GLY A 270 -5.43 -11.19 -18.30
N ILE A 271 -4.84 -10.11 -18.78
CA ILE A 271 -5.46 -8.79 -18.74
C ILE A 271 -5.80 -8.53 -20.22
N HIS A 272 -6.98 -7.99 -20.53
CA HIS A 272 -7.35 -7.77 -21.93
C HIS A 272 -6.26 -6.95 -22.63
N SER A 273 -5.88 -7.28 -23.86
CA SER A 273 -4.68 -6.69 -24.50
C SER A 273 -4.74 -5.16 -24.50
N ARG A 274 -5.88 -4.56 -24.88
CA ARG A 274 -6.08 -3.10 -24.85
C ARG A 274 -5.89 -2.49 -23.46
N ASP A 275 -6.32 -3.19 -22.43
CA ASP A 275 -6.27 -2.75 -21.04
C ASP A 275 -4.87 -2.90 -20.47
N LEU A 276 -4.17 -3.98 -20.86
CA LEU A 276 -2.77 -4.17 -20.57
C LEU A 276 -1.90 -3.14 -21.29
N HIS A 277 -2.26 -2.76 -22.51
CA HIS A 277 -1.63 -1.65 -23.23
C HIS A 277 -1.94 -0.32 -22.56
N ALA A 278 -3.15 -0.08 -22.06
CA ALA A 278 -3.46 1.13 -21.30
C ALA A 278 -2.72 1.17 -19.96
N MET A 279 -2.57 0.03 -19.29
CA MET A 279 -1.79 -0.11 -18.06
C MET A 279 -0.31 0.18 -18.31
N LEU A 280 0.26 -0.47 -19.32
CA LEU A 280 1.66 -0.27 -19.71
C LEU A 280 1.88 1.13 -20.29
N TRP A 281 0.93 1.68 -21.06
CA TRP A 281 1.03 2.97 -21.77
C TRP A 281 0.60 4.21 -20.98
N GLY A 282 -0.23 4.07 -19.96
CA GLY A 282 -0.72 5.19 -19.15
C GLY A 282 0.13 5.47 -17.92
N LYS A 283 0.79 4.45 -17.36
CA LYS A 283 1.29 4.44 -15.97
C LYS A 283 2.77 4.05 -15.89
N TRP A 284 3.58 4.68 -16.75
CA TRP A 284 4.98 4.32 -17.00
C TRP A 284 5.97 4.66 -15.89
N GLU A 285 5.56 5.43 -14.89
CA GLU A 285 6.51 5.92 -13.88
C GLU A 285 6.92 4.80 -12.93
N ASP A 286 6.09 3.76 -12.76
CA ASP A 286 6.39 2.61 -11.90
C ASP A 286 7.13 1.48 -12.67
N PRO A 287 8.43 1.21 -12.39
CA PRO A 287 9.17 0.11 -13.01
C PRO A 287 8.56 -1.27 -12.74
N LEU A 288 8.01 -1.50 -11.56
CA LEU A 288 7.47 -2.79 -11.17
C LEU A 288 6.18 -3.11 -11.92
N LEU A 289 5.29 -2.13 -12.11
CA LEU A 289 4.11 -2.31 -12.95
C LEU A 289 4.49 -2.71 -14.38
N GLY A 290 5.52 -2.06 -14.94
CA GLY A 290 6.06 -2.41 -16.25
C GLY A 290 6.61 -3.84 -16.33
N ILE A 291 7.36 -4.27 -15.31
CA ILE A 291 7.90 -5.64 -15.24
C ILE A 291 6.77 -6.67 -15.14
N LEU A 292 5.81 -6.48 -14.23
CA LEU A 292 4.68 -7.39 -14.04
C LEU A 292 3.80 -7.45 -15.30
N GLY A 293 3.50 -6.29 -15.88
CA GLY A 293 2.71 -6.17 -17.10
C GLY A 293 3.35 -6.85 -18.31
N LEU A 294 4.67 -6.76 -18.46
CA LEU A 294 5.39 -7.49 -19.51
C LEU A 294 5.32 -9.01 -19.32
N HIS A 295 5.46 -9.51 -18.11
CA HIS A 295 5.27 -10.94 -17.85
C HIS A 295 3.85 -11.40 -18.19
N LEU A 296 2.82 -10.62 -17.85
CA LEU A 296 1.44 -10.93 -18.21
C LEU A 296 1.21 -10.87 -19.73
N LEU A 297 1.79 -9.89 -20.42
CA LEU A 297 1.72 -9.75 -21.88
C LEU A 297 2.33 -10.97 -22.56
N LEU A 298 3.53 -11.37 -22.13
CA LEU A 298 4.22 -12.52 -22.69
C LEU A 298 3.54 -13.85 -22.32
N ARG A 299 2.63 -13.92 -21.36
CA ARG A 299 1.84 -15.15 -21.14
C ARG A 299 0.74 -15.37 -22.19
N GLN A 300 0.44 -14.35 -23.01
CA GLN A 300 -0.55 -14.46 -24.07
C GLN A 300 0.01 -15.26 -25.26
N PRO A 301 -0.79 -16.14 -25.90
CA PRO A 301 -0.35 -16.89 -27.08
C PRO A 301 0.05 -15.99 -28.25
N GLU A 302 -0.69 -14.90 -28.45
CA GLU A 302 -0.49 -13.92 -29.52
C GLU A 302 -0.05 -12.57 -28.93
N SER A 303 1.08 -12.56 -28.23
CA SER A 303 1.64 -11.37 -27.60
C SER A 303 2.25 -10.41 -28.63
N ASP A 304 1.93 -9.11 -28.56
CA ASP A 304 2.60 -8.06 -29.35
C ASP A 304 4.05 -7.87 -28.86
N LEU A 305 5.00 -8.45 -29.59
CA LEU A 305 6.42 -8.42 -29.24
C LEU A 305 7.09 -7.07 -29.54
N ASP A 306 6.53 -6.29 -30.46
CA ASP A 306 7.04 -4.95 -30.80
C ASP A 306 6.69 -3.97 -29.69
N PHE A 307 5.45 -4.04 -29.20
CA PHE A 307 5.04 -3.33 -28.00
C PHE A 307 5.85 -3.76 -26.78
N ALA A 308 6.01 -5.08 -26.56
CA ALA A 308 6.81 -5.60 -25.45
C ALA A 308 8.26 -5.08 -25.47
N SER A 309 8.88 -5.02 -26.65
CA SER A 309 10.24 -4.48 -26.82
C SER A 309 10.30 -2.99 -26.48
N SER A 310 9.31 -2.22 -26.92
CA SER A 310 9.23 -0.78 -26.64
C SER A 310 9.12 -0.50 -25.14
N VAL A 311 8.29 -1.28 -24.43
CA VAL A 311 8.16 -1.22 -22.95
C VAL A 311 9.50 -1.55 -22.28
N LEU A 312 10.17 -2.61 -22.74
CA LEU A 312 11.46 -3.07 -22.19
C LEU A 312 12.58 -2.03 -22.35
N GLU A 313 12.70 -1.43 -23.53
CA GLU A 313 13.70 -0.38 -23.81
C GLU A 313 13.51 0.83 -22.90
N ARG A 314 12.25 1.21 -22.66
CA ARG A 314 11.91 2.29 -21.74
C ARG A 314 12.27 1.96 -20.29
N LEU A 315 11.95 0.75 -19.81
CA LEU A 315 12.31 0.29 -18.47
C LEU A 315 13.83 0.36 -18.24
N ARG A 316 14.62 -0.08 -19.23
CA ARG A 316 16.10 -0.03 -19.19
C ARG A 316 16.65 1.40 -19.19
N GLY A 317 16.12 2.24 -20.07
CA GLY A 317 16.68 3.57 -20.32
C GLY A 317 16.23 4.61 -19.31
N LEU A 318 14.92 4.86 -19.23
CA LEU A 318 14.36 6.03 -18.55
C LEU A 318 14.14 5.81 -17.06
N ILE A 319 13.78 4.60 -16.66
CA ILE A 319 13.25 4.36 -15.32
C ILE A 319 14.36 3.89 -14.38
N LEU A 320 15.18 2.94 -14.83
CA LEU A 320 16.28 2.38 -14.02
C LEU A 320 17.64 3.02 -14.25
N SER A 321 17.75 3.98 -15.17
CA SER A 321 18.97 4.77 -15.41
C SER A 321 20.24 3.91 -15.58
N GLY A 322 20.14 2.80 -16.31
CA GLY A 322 21.24 1.87 -16.53
C GLY A 322 21.50 0.86 -15.40
N PHE A 323 20.72 0.87 -14.31
CA PHE A 323 20.73 -0.21 -13.33
C PHE A 323 20.24 -1.51 -13.97
N ARG A 324 21.12 -2.52 -13.98
CA ARG A 324 20.86 -3.80 -14.63
C ARG A 324 20.00 -4.70 -13.74
N HIS A 325 18.72 -4.83 -14.08
CA HIS A 325 17.76 -5.62 -13.32
C HIS A 325 17.58 -7.05 -13.90
N PRO A 326 17.78 -8.13 -13.12
CA PRO A 326 17.67 -9.50 -13.61
C PRO A 326 16.30 -9.84 -14.22
N ASP A 327 15.20 -9.32 -13.66
CA ASP A 327 13.86 -9.51 -14.26
C ASP A 327 13.71 -8.89 -15.65
N ILE A 328 14.35 -7.73 -15.89
CA ILE A 328 14.35 -7.09 -17.23
C ILE A 328 15.20 -7.90 -18.20
N ASP A 329 16.32 -8.45 -17.75
CA ASP A 329 17.14 -9.31 -18.60
C ASP A 329 16.45 -10.63 -18.94
N ALA A 330 15.71 -11.21 -18.01
CA ALA A 330 14.86 -12.36 -18.28
C ALA A 330 13.80 -12.01 -19.35
N LEU A 331 13.12 -10.86 -19.22
CA LEU A 331 12.15 -10.41 -20.22
C LEU A 331 12.78 -10.18 -21.59
N ALA A 332 13.99 -9.62 -21.64
CA ALA A 332 14.74 -9.44 -22.88
C ALA A 332 15.07 -10.78 -23.57
N LEU A 333 15.48 -11.78 -22.80
CA LEU A 333 15.73 -13.13 -23.32
C LEU A 333 14.46 -13.76 -23.89
N GLU A 334 13.34 -13.64 -23.18
CA GLU A 334 12.08 -14.23 -23.62
C GLU A 334 11.56 -13.57 -24.90
N ILE A 335 11.64 -12.24 -24.99
CA ILE A 335 11.27 -11.51 -26.21
C ILE A 335 12.16 -11.92 -27.39
N ALA A 336 13.48 -12.00 -27.19
CA ALA A 336 14.42 -12.43 -28.22
C ALA A 336 14.13 -13.87 -28.68
N ARG A 337 13.94 -14.79 -27.72
CA ARG A 337 13.63 -16.21 -27.98
C ARG A 337 12.37 -16.36 -28.83
N ARG A 338 11.29 -15.63 -28.52
CA ARG A 338 10.04 -15.66 -29.29
C ARG A 338 10.16 -15.10 -30.69
N ARG A 339 11.10 -14.17 -30.91
CA ARG A 339 11.44 -13.65 -32.24
C ARG A 339 12.41 -14.54 -33.01
N GLY A 340 12.88 -15.65 -32.43
CA GLY A 340 13.94 -16.47 -33.03
C GLY A 340 15.29 -15.75 -33.07
N LEU A 341 15.51 -14.77 -32.21
CA LEU A 341 16.75 -14.01 -32.09
C LEU A 341 17.59 -14.57 -30.94
N THR A 342 18.91 -14.54 -31.12
CA THR A 342 19.86 -14.79 -30.03
C THR A 342 20.42 -13.44 -29.58
N ILE A 343 20.42 -13.20 -28.27
CA ILE A 343 21.05 -12.02 -27.68
C ILE A 343 22.23 -12.46 -26.83
N GLU A 344 23.35 -11.75 -26.98
CA GLU A 344 24.45 -11.85 -26.03
C GLU A 344 24.10 -11.03 -24.79
N MET A 345 24.39 -11.59 -23.62
CA MET A 345 24.23 -10.85 -22.37
C MET A 345 25.28 -11.28 -21.36
N PRO A 346 25.73 -10.36 -20.50
CA PRO A 346 26.64 -10.71 -19.44
C PRO A 346 25.97 -11.65 -18.42
N PRO A 347 26.76 -12.41 -17.65
CA PRO A 347 26.21 -13.34 -16.67
C PRO A 347 25.33 -12.65 -15.64
N ILE A 348 24.30 -13.36 -15.16
CA ILE A 348 23.39 -12.91 -14.12
C ILE A 348 24.00 -13.22 -12.76
N THR A 349 24.36 -12.18 -12.02
CA THR A 349 25.08 -12.30 -10.73
C THR A 349 24.16 -12.26 -9.51
N ALA A 350 22.93 -11.78 -9.68
CA ALA A 350 21.90 -11.74 -8.63
C ALA A 350 20.64 -12.46 -9.11
N PRO A 351 19.91 -13.19 -8.24
CA PRO A 351 18.63 -13.77 -8.59
C PRO A 351 17.61 -12.69 -8.99
N PRO A 352 16.67 -12.99 -9.91
CA PRO A 352 15.54 -12.11 -10.15
C PRO A 352 14.58 -12.13 -8.97
N MET A 353 13.77 -11.08 -8.88
CA MET A 353 12.73 -10.97 -7.86
C MET A 353 11.52 -11.87 -8.18
N LEU A 354 11.17 -12.05 -9.46
CA LEU A 354 10.02 -12.85 -9.87
C LEU A 354 10.41 -14.30 -10.17
N ARG A 355 9.54 -15.22 -9.74
CA ARG A 355 9.65 -16.65 -10.06
C ARG A 355 9.55 -16.90 -11.57
N GLN A 356 8.74 -16.13 -12.28
CA GLN A 356 8.60 -16.26 -13.73
C GLN A 356 9.89 -15.87 -14.46
N SER A 357 10.56 -14.78 -14.04
CA SER A 357 11.87 -14.40 -14.55
C SER A 357 12.91 -15.49 -14.29
N TRP A 358 12.89 -16.09 -13.10
CA TRP A 358 13.78 -17.21 -12.77
C TRP A 358 13.61 -18.39 -13.73
N ASN A 359 12.37 -18.78 -14.02
CA ASN A 359 12.10 -19.89 -14.93
C ASN A 359 12.66 -19.61 -16.34
N ILE A 360 12.50 -18.38 -16.85
CA ILE A 360 13.07 -17.97 -18.15
C ILE A 360 14.60 -18.08 -18.13
N LEU A 361 15.25 -17.58 -17.08
CA LEU A 361 16.71 -17.65 -16.95
C LEU A 361 17.21 -19.09 -16.88
N VAL A 362 16.54 -19.95 -16.09
CA VAL A 362 16.91 -21.36 -15.97
C VAL A 362 16.75 -22.09 -17.31
N GLU A 363 15.65 -21.86 -18.04
CA GLU A 363 15.47 -22.44 -19.38
C GLU A 363 16.59 -21.99 -20.34
N ALA A 364 16.97 -20.72 -20.30
CA ALA A 364 18.05 -20.19 -21.12
C ALA A 364 19.42 -20.82 -20.80
N THR A 365 19.65 -21.33 -19.57
CA THR A 365 20.91 -22.01 -19.24
C THR A 365 21.10 -23.34 -19.97
N ALA A 366 20.04 -23.95 -20.51
CA ALA A 366 20.16 -25.16 -21.32
C ALA A 366 21.00 -24.93 -22.59
N GLY A 367 20.91 -23.72 -23.18
CA GLY A 367 21.73 -23.32 -24.34
C GLY A 367 22.96 -22.48 -23.95
N ARG A 368 22.96 -21.86 -22.77
CA ARG A 368 24.02 -20.96 -22.29
C ARG A 368 24.32 -21.18 -20.80
N PRO A 369 25.05 -22.25 -20.42
CA PRO A 369 25.31 -22.56 -19.01
C PRO A 369 26.07 -21.46 -18.25
N ASP A 370 26.83 -20.63 -18.96
CA ASP A 370 27.58 -19.48 -18.44
C ASP A 370 26.69 -18.30 -18.03
N LEU A 371 25.42 -18.29 -18.45
CA LEU A 371 24.46 -17.24 -18.11
C LEU A 371 24.25 -17.12 -16.60
N ILE A 372 24.27 -18.24 -15.88
CA ILE A 372 24.25 -18.28 -14.42
C ILE A 372 25.59 -18.89 -13.97
N PRO A 373 26.56 -18.06 -13.55
CA PRO A 373 27.89 -18.55 -13.19
C PRO A 373 27.84 -19.58 -12.07
N SER A 374 28.62 -20.64 -12.19
CA SER A 374 28.84 -21.59 -11.10
C SER A 374 29.37 -20.87 -9.86
N GLY A 375 28.80 -21.17 -8.70
CA GLY A 375 29.14 -20.53 -7.44
C GLY A 375 28.44 -19.19 -7.17
N SER A 376 27.77 -18.58 -8.15
CA SER A 376 26.89 -17.43 -7.90
C SER A 376 25.74 -17.79 -6.94
N LEU A 377 25.17 -16.80 -6.25
CA LEU A 377 23.99 -17.01 -5.41
C LEU A 377 22.84 -17.63 -6.23
N SER A 378 22.60 -17.13 -7.45
CA SER A 378 21.63 -17.71 -8.38
C SER A 378 21.84 -19.20 -8.60
N PHE A 379 23.08 -19.66 -8.81
CA PHE A 379 23.37 -21.09 -8.94
C PHE A 379 23.06 -21.86 -7.64
N GLN A 380 23.43 -21.31 -6.48
CA GLN A 380 23.24 -21.96 -5.17
C GLN A 380 21.76 -22.17 -4.82
N ILE A 381 20.88 -21.22 -5.19
CA ILE A 381 19.45 -21.29 -4.83
C ILE A 381 18.62 -22.18 -5.74
N ALA A 382 19.16 -22.67 -6.85
CA ALA A 382 18.39 -23.37 -7.89
C ALA A 382 17.65 -24.61 -7.37
N GLY A 383 18.22 -25.30 -6.37
CA GLY A 383 17.62 -26.46 -5.70
C GLY A 383 16.89 -26.15 -4.39
N LEU A 384 16.81 -24.89 -3.97
CA LEU A 384 16.33 -24.47 -2.64
C LEU A 384 15.02 -23.67 -2.73
N LEU A 385 14.35 -23.71 -3.87
CA LEU A 385 13.15 -22.92 -4.11
C LEU A 385 12.02 -23.27 -3.14
N TRP A 386 11.33 -22.26 -2.63
CA TRP A 386 10.29 -22.40 -1.61
C TRP A 386 9.01 -21.66 -2.01
N GLY A 387 7.86 -22.29 -1.74
CA GLY A 387 6.53 -21.73 -2.05
C GLY A 387 6.17 -21.71 -3.54
N ALA A 388 4.94 -21.28 -3.82
CA ALA A 388 4.36 -21.16 -5.16
C ALA A 388 3.70 -19.78 -5.35
N SER A 389 4.50 -18.72 -5.27
CA SER A 389 4.04 -17.33 -5.41
C SER A 389 4.61 -16.65 -6.67
N ALA A 390 4.25 -15.38 -6.90
CA ALA A 390 4.87 -14.56 -7.94
C ALA A 390 6.36 -14.30 -7.64
N TRP A 391 6.75 -14.27 -6.38
CA TRP A 391 8.10 -13.97 -5.94
C TRP A 391 9.00 -15.20 -5.96
N LEU A 392 10.28 -14.98 -6.31
CA LEU A 392 11.32 -15.97 -6.13
C LEU A 392 11.73 -15.99 -4.65
N ILE A 393 11.34 -17.06 -3.96
CA ILE A 393 11.69 -17.32 -2.57
C ILE A 393 12.44 -18.64 -2.50
N TRP A 394 13.45 -18.72 -1.64
CA TRP A 394 14.23 -19.93 -1.40
C TRP A 394 14.52 -20.13 0.08
N GLU A 395 14.77 -21.38 0.49
CA GLU A 395 15.34 -21.70 1.79
C GLU A 395 16.78 -21.23 1.81
N ALA A 396 17.15 -20.41 2.81
CA ALA A 396 18.51 -19.92 2.95
C ALA A 396 19.45 -21.13 3.07
N PRO A 397 20.56 -21.16 2.32
CA PRO A 397 21.56 -22.21 2.51
C PRO A 397 22.02 -22.19 3.97
N PRO A 398 22.27 -23.37 4.58
CA PRO A 398 22.76 -23.42 5.95
C PRO A 398 24.01 -22.55 6.04
N GLU A 399 24.02 -21.60 6.97
CA GLU A 399 25.20 -20.78 7.20
C GLU A 399 26.34 -21.74 7.57
N GLU A 400 27.35 -21.86 6.72
CA GLU A 400 28.61 -22.40 7.20
C GLU A 400 29.05 -21.46 8.33
N PRO A 401 29.27 -21.97 9.56
CA PRO A 401 29.67 -21.14 10.68
C PRO A 401 30.86 -20.31 10.22
N SER A 402 30.63 -19.01 10.14
CA SER A 402 31.53 -18.06 9.53
C SER A 402 32.93 -18.25 10.10
N ARG A 403 33.95 -18.22 9.24
CA ARG A 403 35.35 -18.49 9.59
C ARG A 403 35.84 -17.66 10.79
N VAL A 404 35.20 -16.52 11.04
CA VAL A 404 35.37 -15.62 12.19
C VAL A 404 35.07 -16.32 13.54
N VAL A 405 34.05 -17.17 13.62
CA VAL A 405 33.75 -17.96 14.83
C VAL A 405 34.82 -19.03 15.05
N ARG A 406 35.33 -19.65 13.98
CA ARG A 406 36.46 -20.60 14.07
C ARG A 406 37.77 -19.93 14.47
N GLU A 407 38.03 -18.68 14.06
CA GLU A 407 39.20 -17.92 14.51
C GLU A 407 39.08 -17.41 15.95
N LEU A 408 37.86 -17.08 16.40
CA LEU A 408 37.59 -16.72 17.80
C LEU A 408 37.62 -17.94 18.74
N GLU A 409 37.17 -19.12 18.29
CA GLU A 409 37.30 -20.37 19.05
C GLU A 409 38.72 -20.96 19.01
N ALA A 410 39.52 -20.65 17.99
CA ALA A 410 40.92 -21.08 17.89
C ALA A 410 41.90 -20.14 18.63
N ALA A 411 41.44 -19.00 19.15
CA ALA A 411 42.25 -18.13 19.98
C ALA A 411 42.49 -18.80 21.36
N PRO A 412 43.75 -18.98 21.81
CA PRO A 412 44.01 -19.49 23.15
C PRO A 412 43.41 -18.56 24.20
N PRO A 413 42.91 -19.09 25.33
CA PRO A 413 42.30 -18.25 26.36
C PRO A 413 43.30 -17.18 26.84
N PRO A 414 42.83 -15.94 27.09
CA PRO A 414 43.70 -14.90 27.58
C PRO A 414 44.33 -15.34 28.91
N PRO A 415 45.60 -14.98 29.16
CA PRO A 415 46.29 -15.34 30.41
C PRO A 415 45.48 -14.81 31.59
N THR A 416 45.16 -15.70 32.53
CA THR A 416 44.47 -15.37 33.78
C THR A 416 45.33 -14.40 34.59
N GLY A 417 45.02 -13.10 34.47
CA GLY A 417 45.55 -12.07 35.35
C GLY A 417 45.00 -12.19 36.77
N PRO A 418 45.70 -11.63 37.77
CA PRO A 418 45.36 -11.79 39.19
C PRO A 418 44.01 -11.14 39.54
N THR A 419 43.22 -11.89 40.31
CA THR A 419 41.90 -11.54 40.82
C THR A 419 41.92 -10.21 41.60
N PRO A 420 41.00 -9.26 41.31
CA PRO A 420 40.89 -8.04 42.10
C PRO A 420 40.28 -8.32 43.49
N PRO A 421 40.67 -7.56 44.54
CA PRO A 421 40.12 -7.70 45.88
C PRO A 421 38.67 -7.19 45.96
N PRO A 422 37.88 -7.66 46.96
CA PRO A 422 36.46 -7.37 47.07
C PRO A 422 36.19 -5.90 47.43
N PRO A 423 35.05 -5.33 46.98
CA PRO A 423 34.69 -3.94 47.23
C PRO A 423 34.33 -3.70 48.70
N THR A 424 34.87 -2.61 49.24
CA THR A 424 34.59 -2.11 50.60
C THR A 424 33.28 -1.32 50.60
N SER A 425 32.34 -1.70 51.46
CA SER A 425 31.07 -0.99 51.67
C SER A 425 31.29 0.43 52.19
N ALA A 426 30.85 1.44 51.43
CA ALA A 426 30.69 2.81 51.90
C ALA A 426 29.19 3.17 51.93
N VAL A 427 28.75 3.65 53.09
CA VAL A 427 27.37 4.09 53.38
C VAL A 427 27.14 5.50 52.80
N PRO A 428 26.00 5.78 52.13
CA PRO A 428 25.69 7.13 51.63
C PRO A 428 25.08 8.04 52.73
N PRO A 429 25.30 9.37 52.66
CA PRO A 429 24.73 10.33 53.61
C PRO A 429 23.26 10.69 53.30
N PRO A 430 22.51 11.22 54.28
CA PRO A 430 21.07 11.45 54.17
C PRO A 430 20.70 12.73 53.42
N ALA A 431 19.54 12.70 52.75
CA ALA A 431 18.97 13.80 51.97
C ALA A 431 18.32 14.89 52.85
N PRO A 432 18.25 16.16 52.38
CA PRO A 432 17.63 17.27 53.11
C PRO A 432 16.09 17.33 52.94
N PRO A 433 15.37 18.02 53.84
CA PRO A 433 13.90 17.98 53.90
C PRO A 433 13.22 18.97 52.93
N ILE A 434 12.10 18.52 52.38
CA ILE A 434 11.20 19.29 51.50
C ILE A 434 10.20 20.08 52.36
N LYS A 435 10.04 21.38 52.07
CA LYS A 435 9.00 22.24 52.65
C LYS A 435 7.70 22.16 51.85
N ALA A 436 6.58 22.09 52.57
CA ALA A 436 5.22 22.20 52.02
C ALA A 436 4.84 23.67 51.74
N PRO A 437 3.92 23.94 50.79
CA PRO A 437 3.32 25.26 50.63
C PRO A 437 1.95 25.38 51.34
N ASP A 438 1.71 26.58 51.85
CA ASP A 438 0.49 27.07 52.51
C ASP A 438 -0.62 27.44 51.51
N ASP A 439 -1.86 27.32 52.00
CA ASP A 439 -3.11 27.72 51.35
C ASP A 439 -3.58 29.14 51.76
N LYS A 440 -4.48 29.69 50.92
CA LYS A 440 -5.42 30.83 51.08
C LYS A 440 -4.86 32.22 50.73
N GLU A 441 -5.57 33.13 50.04
CA GLU A 441 -7.00 33.48 50.09
C GLU A 441 -7.38 34.36 48.86
N GLN A 442 -8.65 34.33 48.41
CA GLN A 442 -9.25 35.22 47.38
C GLN A 442 -9.56 36.64 47.94
N PRO A 443 -9.92 37.65 47.09
CA PRO A 443 -11.34 37.87 46.74
C PRO A 443 -11.63 38.43 45.31
N GLU A 444 -12.84 38.12 44.82
CA GLU A 444 -13.62 38.69 43.70
C GLU A 444 -14.14 40.12 44.00
N PRO A 445 -14.57 40.99 43.02
CA PRO A 445 -15.74 40.71 42.17
C PRO A 445 -15.86 41.36 40.75
N GLY A 446 -16.49 40.60 39.84
CA GLY A 446 -17.66 40.99 39.02
C GLY A 446 -17.51 41.94 37.81
N VAL A 447 -17.73 41.42 36.59
CA VAL A 447 -18.30 42.14 35.42
C VAL A 447 -19.03 41.16 34.45
N THR A 448 -20.37 41.28 34.42
CA THR A 448 -21.37 40.97 33.37
C THR A 448 -21.21 39.77 32.42
N GLU A 449 -22.05 38.75 32.63
CA GLU A 449 -22.53 37.79 31.64
C GLU A 449 -23.09 38.50 30.39
N THR A 450 -22.44 38.37 29.24
CA THR A 450 -22.99 38.76 27.93
C THR A 450 -22.56 37.76 26.87
N ALA A 451 -23.52 36.99 26.33
CA ALA A 451 -23.56 36.31 25.02
C ALA A 451 -22.35 35.48 24.51
N ALA A 452 -21.25 35.39 25.25
CA ALA A 452 -20.05 34.64 24.92
C ALA A 452 -20.13 33.17 25.37
N ASP A 453 -21.11 32.85 26.21
CA ASP A 453 -21.38 31.48 26.62
C ASP A 453 -22.32 30.81 25.61
N LEU A 454 -21.77 29.79 24.93
CA LEU A 454 -22.40 28.84 24.02
C LEU A 454 -22.73 29.33 22.59
N ALA A 455 -21.69 29.44 21.77
CA ALA A 455 -21.75 28.82 20.45
C ALA A 455 -20.64 27.75 20.37
N ASP A 456 -20.96 26.54 20.81
CA ASP A 456 -20.09 25.39 20.54
C ASP A 456 -20.14 25.03 19.06
N PHE A 457 -19.14 24.29 18.58
CA PHE A 457 -19.04 23.83 17.19
C PHE A 457 -20.32 23.09 16.75
N THR A 458 -20.95 22.36 17.68
CA THR A 458 -22.23 21.68 17.53
C THR A 458 -23.35 22.64 17.12
N SER A 459 -23.46 23.79 17.79
CA SER A 459 -24.48 24.80 17.52
C SER A 459 -24.29 25.44 16.15
N VAL A 460 -23.03 25.78 15.78
CA VAL A 460 -22.71 26.31 14.45
C VAL A 460 -23.07 25.30 13.36
N ARG A 461 -22.68 24.05 13.57
CA ARG A 461 -22.99 22.94 12.68
C ARG A 461 -24.50 22.74 12.52
N GLN A 462 -25.27 22.76 13.61
CA GLN A 462 -26.73 22.63 13.56
C GLN A 462 -27.40 23.80 12.81
N ALA A 463 -26.94 25.04 12.98
CA ALA A 463 -27.47 26.17 12.19
C ALA A 463 -27.13 26.05 10.70
N ILE A 464 -25.91 25.57 10.38
CA ILE A 464 -25.50 25.29 9.01
C ILE A 464 -26.40 24.18 8.41
N GLU A 465 -26.61 23.07 9.12
CA GLU A 465 -27.52 21.99 8.71
C GLU A 465 -28.93 22.55 8.46
N LEU A 466 -29.46 23.37 9.37
CA LEU A 466 -30.80 23.96 9.23
C LEU A 466 -30.93 24.93 8.03
N LEU A 467 -29.88 25.66 7.68
CA LEU A 467 -29.86 26.55 6.51
C LEU A 467 -29.60 25.82 5.19
N LEU A 468 -28.86 24.71 5.25
CA LEU A 468 -28.42 23.92 4.10
C LEU A 468 -29.33 22.72 3.80
N LEU A 469 -30.36 22.47 4.63
CA LEU A 469 -31.38 21.44 4.42
C LEU A 469 -32.21 21.59 3.12
N PRO A 470 -32.36 22.78 2.49
CA PRO A 470 -32.67 22.82 1.07
C PRO A 470 -31.38 22.47 0.31
N SER A 471 -31.32 21.25 -0.24
CA SER A 471 -30.19 20.69 -1.01
C SER A 471 -29.63 21.63 -2.09
N GLU A 472 -30.44 22.59 -2.55
CA GLU A 472 -30.10 23.63 -3.52
C GLU A 472 -28.96 24.54 -3.05
N LEU A 473 -28.87 24.94 -1.78
CA LEU A 473 -27.84 25.89 -1.30
C LEU A 473 -26.43 25.28 -1.14
N VAL A 474 -26.35 23.96 -0.98
CA VAL A 474 -25.07 23.22 -0.86
C VAL A 474 -24.48 22.93 -2.24
N THR A 475 -25.36 22.61 -3.18
CA THR A 475 -25.00 22.10 -4.52
C THR A 475 -25.00 23.18 -5.59
N ASP A 476 -25.75 24.29 -5.43
CA ASP A 476 -25.73 25.44 -6.33
C ASP A 476 -24.67 26.48 -5.89
N PRO A 477 -23.56 26.64 -6.65
CA PRO A 477 -22.54 27.64 -6.36
C PRO A 477 -23.11 29.07 -6.36
N ALA A 478 -24.13 29.36 -7.18
CA ALA A 478 -24.72 30.71 -7.28
C ALA A 478 -25.56 31.06 -6.04
N GLY A 479 -26.34 30.11 -5.54
CA GLY A 479 -27.07 30.22 -4.27
C GLY A 479 -26.14 30.49 -3.07
N PHE A 480 -25.03 29.75 -3.00
CA PHE A 480 -24.02 29.93 -1.95
C PHE A 480 -23.36 31.31 -2.02
N GLU A 481 -22.95 31.76 -3.21
CA GLU A 481 -22.35 33.09 -3.38
C GLU A 481 -23.33 34.22 -3.00
N LYS A 482 -24.61 34.06 -3.33
CA LYS A 482 -25.66 35.01 -2.94
C LYS A 482 -25.85 35.07 -1.42
N LEU A 483 -25.77 33.93 -0.73
CA LEU A 483 -25.83 33.86 0.73
C LEU A 483 -24.63 34.58 1.37
N VAL A 484 -23.43 34.33 0.87
CA VAL A 484 -22.18 34.96 1.33
C VAL A 484 -22.24 36.48 1.18
N ARG A 485 -22.68 36.98 0.02
CA ARG A 485 -22.84 38.41 -0.22
C ARG A 485 -23.87 39.05 0.71
N LYS A 486 -24.93 38.34 1.07
CA LYS A 486 -26.02 38.86 1.92
C LYS A 486 -25.62 38.96 3.39
N ALA A 487 -24.85 37.99 3.91
CA ALA A 487 -24.51 37.91 5.33
C ALA A 487 -23.30 38.76 5.75
N LYS A 488 -22.52 39.30 4.80
CA LYS A 488 -21.32 40.10 5.07
C LYS A 488 -20.37 39.37 6.05
N PHE A 489 -19.96 38.16 5.67
CA PHE A 489 -19.01 37.40 6.46
C PHE A 489 -17.63 38.08 6.50
N THR A 490 -16.93 37.99 7.63
CA THR A 490 -15.49 38.29 7.68
C THR A 490 -14.72 37.23 6.91
N GLU A 491 -13.45 37.48 6.60
CA GLU A 491 -12.62 36.50 5.88
C GLU A 491 -12.53 35.15 6.62
N ILE A 492 -12.43 35.19 7.96
CA ILE A 492 -12.35 33.98 8.78
C ILE A 492 -13.71 33.27 8.84
N GLU A 493 -14.82 33.98 8.99
CA GLU A 493 -16.16 33.39 8.96
C GLU A 493 -16.45 32.73 7.60
N TYR A 494 -16.02 33.36 6.50
CA TYR A 494 -16.18 32.82 5.16
C TYR A 494 -15.35 31.56 4.96
N ALA A 495 -14.10 31.58 5.42
CA ALA A 495 -13.22 30.43 5.32
C ALA A 495 -13.71 29.25 6.18
N LEU A 496 -14.24 29.52 7.38
CA LEU A 496 -14.94 28.53 8.20
C LEU A 496 -16.15 27.96 7.47
N LEU A 497 -16.99 28.80 6.86
CA LEU A 497 -18.17 28.36 6.10
C LEU A 497 -17.80 27.45 4.91
N LEU A 498 -16.70 27.74 4.20
CA LEU A 498 -16.18 26.88 3.13
C LEU A 498 -15.68 25.54 3.67
N GLN A 499 -14.99 25.55 4.81
CA GLN A 499 -14.52 24.34 5.47
C GLN A 499 -15.69 23.46 5.95
N PHE A 500 -16.75 24.05 6.48
CA PHE A 500 -17.96 23.31 6.80
C PHE A 500 -18.62 22.73 5.54
N ARG A 501 -18.72 23.53 4.46
CA ARG A 501 -19.30 23.07 3.20
C ARG A 501 -18.59 21.84 2.64
N SER A 502 -17.24 21.83 2.63
CA SER A 502 -16.47 20.69 2.13
C SER A 502 -16.69 19.43 2.99
N GLN A 503 -16.82 19.59 4.31
CA GLN A 503 -17.14 18.50 5.23
C GLN A 503 -18.58 17.97 5.06
N PHE A 504 -19.54 18.82 4.71
CA PHE A 504 -20.93 18.42 4.48
C PHE A 504 -21.14 17.63 3.18
N THR A 505 -20.42 17.96 2.11
CA THR A 505 -20.39 17.13 0.89
C THR A 505 -19.86 15.72 1.14
N PHE A 506 -19.07 15.53 2.22
CA PHE A 506 -18.43 14.26 2.55
C PHE A 506 -19.27 13.39 3.53
N ARG A 507 -20.14 13.98 4.36
CA ARG A 507 -20.87 13.27 5.43
C ARG A 507 -22.37 13.10 5.19
N GLN A 508 -22.75 12.45 4.09
CA GLN A 508 -23.99 11.67 4.03
C GLN A 508 -23.69 10.17 3.83
N ARG A 509 -23.12 9.54 4.87
CA ARG A 509 -23.37 8.12 5.22
C ARG A 509 -22.73 7.82 6.59
N LYS A 510 -23.62 7.58 7.57
CA LYS A 510 -23.42 6.93 8.89
C LYS A 510 -22.79 7.72 10.06
N MET A 511 -23.72 8.16 10.90
CA MET A 511 -23.80 8.26 12.37
C MET A 511 -22.59 8.62 13.26
N ALA A 512 -22.89 9.64 14.08
CA ALA A 512 -22.35 10.06 15.36
C ALA A 512 -21.87 8.96 16.32
N SER A 513 -20.63 9.11 16.83
CA SER A 513 -20.35 9.08 18.27
C SER A 513 -18.95 9.65 18.58
N GLN A 514 -18.94 10.61 19.51
CA GLN A 514 -17.90 10.99 20.47
C GLN A 514 -16.55 11.60 20.01
N GLU A 515 -16.28 12.76 20.64
CA GLU A 515 -15.05 13.57 20.74
C GLU A 515 -14.70 14.51 19.57
N ASP A 516 -15.54 15.54 19.37
CA ASP A 516 -15.31 16.71 18.52
C ASP A 516 -14.42 17.80 19.21
N THR A 517 -13.52 17.43 20.12
CA THR A 517 -12.49 18.33 20.67
C THR A 517 -11.36 18.60 19.66
N LEU A 518 -11.10 17.64 18.76
CA LEU A 518 -10.09 17.75 17.69
C LEU A 518 -10.44 18.76 16.59
N ALA A 519 -11.69 19.23 16.51
CA ALA A 519 -12.12 20.15 15.47
C ALA A 519 -11.58 21.57 15.68
N LEU A 520 -11.53 22.09 16.91
CA LEU A 520 -11.06 23.45 17.15
C LEU A 520 -9.55 23.57 16.95
N GLU A 521 -8.76 22.62 17.45
CA GLU A 521 -7.30 22.59 17.26
C GLU A 521 -6.92 22.48 15.78
N SER A 522 -7.66 21.69 15.00
CA SER A 522 -7.48 21.58 13.56
C SER A 522 -7.74 22.92 12.85
N LEU A 523 -8.78 23.66 13.26
CA LEU A 523 -9.06 24.98 12.70
C LEU A 523 -8.01 26.02 13.11
N ILE A 524 -7.49 25.95 14.34
CA ILE A 524 -6.39 26.81 14.82
C ILE A 524 -5.15 26.61 13.95
N LEU A 525 -4.79 25.34 13.70
CA LEU A 525 -3.67 24.98 12.84
C LEU A 525 -3.91 25.39 11.38
N GLN A 526 -5.12 25.20 10.87
CA GLN A 526 -5.46 25.48 9.48
C GLN A 526 -5.47 26.98 9.17
N PHE A 527 -5.99 27.80 10.07
CA PHE A 527 -6.11 29.25 9.86
C PHE A 527 -4.93 30.04 10.44
N GLY A 528 -4.09 29.42 11.28
CA GLY A 528 -2.96 30.09 11.91
C GLY A 528 -3.38 31.24 12.82
N VAL A 529 -4.60 31.19 13.38
CA VAL A 529 -5.16 32.23 14.26
C VAL A 529 -5.51 31.65 15.63
N PRO A 530 -5.44 32.45 16.71
CA PRO A 530 -5.75 31.99 18.07
C PRO A 530 -7.16 31.41 18.22
N SER A 531 -7.34 30.49 19.17
CA SER A 531 -8.63 29.87 19.52
C SER A 531 -9.74 30.89 19.71
N GLU A 532 -9.45 32.02 20.33
CA GLU A 532 -10.42 33.07 20.64
C GLU A 532 -10.92 33.75 19.37
N VAL A 533 -10.05 33.89 18.37
CA VAL A 533 -10.41 34.45 17.05
C VAL A 533 -11.32 33.49 16.31
N ILE A 534 -11.04 32.18 16.39
CA ILE A 534 -11.90 31.15 15.77
C ILE A 534 -13.24 31.04 16.48
N GLN A 535 -13.26 31.04 17.81
CA GLN A 535 -14.50 31.03 18.60
C GLN A 535 -15.34 32.28 18.33
N THR A 536 -14.70 33.46 18.28
CA THR A 536 -15.38 34.72 17.93
C THR A 536 -15.95 34.67 16.51
N ALA A 537 -15.18 34.14 15.55
CA ALA A 537 -15.64 33.96 14.18
C ALA A 537 -16.75 32.92 14.08
N MET A 538 -16.71 31.83 14.84
CA MET A 538 -17.77 30.83 14.90
C MET A 538 -19.06 31.40 15.49
N ALA A 539 -18.97 32.18 16.56
CA ALA A 539 -20.13 32.88 17.14
C ALA A 539 -20.71 33.94 16.17
N GLY A 540 -19.84 34.70 15.50
CA GLY A 540 -20.24 35.67 14.46
C GLY A 540 -20.90 34.99 13.26
N LEU A 541 -20.33 33.88 12.78
CA LEU A 541 -20.88 33.02 11.75
C LEU A 541 -22.26 32.50 12.15
N TYR A 542 -22.39 31.92 13.35
CA TYR A 542 -23.65 31.40 13.88
C TYR A 542 -24.74 32.48 13.97
N GLY A 543 -24.42 33.65 14.52
CA GLY A 543 -25.37 34.76 14.60
C GLY A 543 -25.86 35.24 13.23
N LYS A 544 -24.95 35.34 12.25
CA LYS A 544 -25.29 35.72 10.86
C LYS A 544 -26.13 34.66 10.17
N LEU A 545 -25.83 33.39 10.39
CA LEU A 545 -26.61 32.26 9.89
C LEU A 545 -28.02 32.24 10.50
N LEU A 546 -28.16 32.37 11.82
CA LEU A 546 -29.47 32.48 12.47
C LEU A 546 -30.32 33.64 11.94
N ALA A 547 -29.70 34.79 11.65
CA ALA A 547 -30.40 35.95 11.08
C ALA A 547 -30.91 35.71 9.65
N LEU A 548 -30.35 34.73 8.93
CA LEU A 548 -30.80 34.33 7.60
C LEU A 548 -31.96 33.32 7.62
N LEU A 549 -32.19 32.63 8.74
CA LEU A 549 -33.31 31.70 8.87
C LEU A 549 -34.63 32.48 8.80
N PRO A 550 -35.61 32.02 7.99
CA PRO A 550 -36.92 32.65 7.97
C PRO A 550 -37.55 32.53 9.37
N ARG A 551 -37.86 33.68 10.01
CA ARG A 551 -38.63 33.68 11.25
C ARG A 551 -39.97 33.02 10.96
N LYS A 552 -40.19 31.80 11.45
CA LYS A 552 -41.51 31.16 11.44
C LYS A 552 -42.46 32.11 12.17
N ARG A 553 -43.49 32.60 11.46
CA ARG A 553 -44.61 33.33 12.06
C ARG A 553 -45.56 32.36 12.73
#